data_AF-A0A7V9HLG3-F1
#
_entry.id   AF-A0A7V9HLG3-F1
#
_cell.length_a   1.000
_cell.length_b   1.000
_cell.length_c   1.000
_cell.angle_alpha   90.00
_cell.angle_beta   90.00
_cell.angle_gamma   90.00
#
_symmetry.space_group_name_H-M   'P 1'
#
loop_
_entity.id
_entity.type
_entity.pdbx_description
1 polymer ?
#
loop_
_entity_poly.entity_id
_entity_poly.type
_entity_poly.pdbx_seq_one_letter_code
_entity_poly.pdbx_strand_id
1 'polypeptide(L)'
;MVAKPEYEQASDDIVGEEIVPGVFMLNREEGRIEFDRQARMELGISGEEFLRRWDNGEYQPIPDTPDGWKVGGLYMLMPLVRPTKF
;
A
#
# COMPACT_ATOMS: atom_id res chain seq x y z
N MET A 1 -14.16 29.31 -19.03
CA MET A 1 -14.71 28.44 -17.96
C MET A 1 -14.85 27.06 -18.56
N VAL A 2 -14.06 26.09 -18.11
CA VAL A 2 -14.17 24.70 -18.58
C VAL A 2 -14.97 23.96 -17.51
N ALA A 3 -16.10 23.39 -17.91
CA ALA A 3 -16.91 22.56 -17.04
C ALA A 3 -16.08 21.39 -16.52
N LYS A 4 -16.09 21.16 -15.20
CA LYS A 4 -15.49 19.96 -14.61
C LYS A 4 -16.34 18.76 -15.05
N PRO A 5 -15.74 17.67 -15.53
CA PRO A 5 -16.52 16.47 -15.80
C PRO A 5 -17.12 15.98 -14.47
N GLU A 6 -18.42 15.68 -14.49
CA GLU A 6 -19.07 14.97 -13.40
C GLU A 6 -18.40 13.59 -13.32
N TYR A 7 -17.65 13.35 -12.25
CA TYR A 7 -17.17 12.02 -11.95
C TYR A 7 -18.37 11.21 -11.48
N GLU A 8 -18.91 10.43 -12.41
CA GLU A 8 -19.88 9.38 -12.12
C GLU A 8 -19.27 8.51 -11.01
N GLN A 9 -20.01 8.37 -9.91
CA GLN A 9 -19.60 7.63 -8.73
C GLN A 9 -19.01 6.28 -9.16
N ALA A 10 -17.71 6.09 -8.91
CA ALA A 10 -17.04 4.82 -9.17
C ALA A 10 -17.81 3.74 -8.40
N SER A 11 -18.53 2.91 -9.13
CA SER A 11 -19.09 1.67 -8.62
C SER A 11 -17.95 0.84 -8.04
N ASP A 12 -18.15 0.22 -6.87
CA ASP A 12 -17.17 -0.66 -6.22
C ASP A 12 -16.81 -1.91 -7.06
N ASP A 13 -17.42 -2.07 -8.24
CA ASP A 13 -17.14 -3.11 -9.21
C ASP A 13 -16.02 -2.63 -10.15
N ILE A 14 -14.79 -3.10 -9.93
CA ILE A 14 -13.68 -2.93 -10.86
C ILE A 14 -14.03 -3.67 -12.16
N VAL A 15 -14.48 -2.92 -13.17
CA VAL A 15 -14.79 -3.46 -14.51
C VAL A 15 -13.50 -3.57 -15.32
N GLY A 16 -12.96 -4.78 -15.44
CA GLY A 16 -11.77 -5.05 -16.24
C GLY A 16 -11.24 -6.46 -16.03
N GLU A 17 -12.00 -7.46 -16.46
CA GLU A 17 -11.69 -8.90 -16.31
C GLU A 17 -10.62 -9.37 -17.30
N GLU A 18 -9.49 -8.65 -17.44
CA GLU A 18 -8.31 -9.23 -18.07
C GLU A 18 -7.54 -10.00 -17.00
N ILE A 19 -7.86 -11.29 -16.86
CA ILE A 19 -7.12 -12.20 -15.98
C ILE A 19 -5.71 -12.35 -16.56
N VAL A 20 -4.78 -11.55 -16.04
CA VAL A 20 -3.35 -11.73 -16.33
C VAL A 20 -2.90 -13.01 -15.65
N PRO A 21 -2.42 -14.03 -16.38
CA PRO A 21 -2.01 -15.29 -15.77
C PRO A 21 -0.95 -15.08 -14.68
N GLY A 22 -1.22 -15.58 -13.48
CA GLY A 22 -0.34 -15.41 -12.31
C GLY A 22 -0.55 -14.13 -11.51
N VAL A 23 -1.45 -13.23 -11.91
CA VAL A 23 -1.87 -12.07 -11.12
C VAL A 23 -3.12 -12.45 -10.31
N PHE A 24 -3.02 -12.28 -8.99
CA PHE A 24 -4.13 -12.48 -8.07
C PHE A 24 -4.53 -11.11 -7.50
N MET A 25 -5.78 -10.73 -7.72
CA MET A 25 -6.33 -9.50 -7.17
C MET A 25 -6.73 -9.75 -5.72
N LEU A 26 -6.16 -8.97 -4.79
CA LEU A 26 -6.55 -8.99 -3.38
C LEU A 26 -7.64 -7.96 -3.14
N ASN A 27 -8.66 -8.35 -2.39
CA ASN A 27 -9.59 -7.39 -1.84
C ASN A 27 -8.91 -6.55 -0.73
N ARG A 28 -9.59 -5.53 -0.20
CA ARG A 28 -9.03 -4.62 0.80
C ARG A 28 -8.56 -5.34 2.08
N GLU A 29 -9.31 -6.32 2.55
CA GLU A 29 -8.96 -7.07 3.77
C GLU A 29 -7.76 -7.98 3.51
N GLU A 30 -7.78 -8.73 2.41
CA GLU A 30 -6.67 -9.58 1.99
C GLU A 30 -5.38 -8.80 1.77
N GLY A 31 -5.46 -7.61 1.14
CA GLY A 31 -4.31 -6.73 0.96
C GLY A 31 -3.74 -6.22 2.29
N ARG A 32 -4.58 -5.97 3.30
CA ARG A 32 -4.12 -5.59 4.65
C ARG A 32 -3.42 -6.75 5.35
N ILE A 33 -3.97 -7.96 5.23
CA ILE A 33 -3.37 -9.18 5.80
C ILE A 33 -2.01 -9.44 5.13
N GLU A 34 -1.94 -9.34 3.81
CA GLU A 34 -0.70 -9.55 3.06
C GLU A 34 0.35 -8.50 3.42
N PHE A 35 -0.04 -7.23 3.56
CA PHE A 35 0.87 -6.17 4.01
C PHE A 35 1.44 -6.43 5.42
N ASP A 36 0.60 -6.81 6.38
CA ASP A 36 1.06 -7.16 7.73
C ASP A 36 2.01 -8.36 7.72
N ARG A 37 1.71 -9.37 6.89
CA ARG A 37 2.58 -10.54 6.71
C ARG A 37 3.96 -10.14 6.18
N GLN A 38 4.02 -9.26 5.17
CA GLN A 38 5.28 -8.79 4.60
C GLN A 38 6.09 -7.96 5.60
N ALA A 39 5.45 -7.06 6.36
CA ALA A 39 6.13 -6.27 7.39
C ALA A 39 6.77 -7.16 8.48
N ARG A 40 6.08 -8.23 8.88
CA ARG A 40 6.61 -9.22 9.83
C ARG A 40 7.79 -9.99 9.26
N MET A 41 7.72 -10.37 7.98
CA MET A 41 8.80 -11.12 7.33
C MET A 41 10.07 -10.30 7.15
N GLU A 42 9.92 -9.06 6.68
CA GLU A 42 11.06 -8.23 6.30
C GLU A 42 11.72 -7.53 7.50
N LEU A 43 10.91 -7.06 8.46
CA LEU A 43 11.37 -6.19 9.55
C LEU A 43 11.02 -6.71 10.95
N GLY A 44 10.29 -7.82 11.07
CA GLY A 44 9.90 -8.38 12.37
C GLY A 44 8.88 -7.54 13.14
N ILE A 45 8.18 -6.61 12.48
CA ILE A 45 7.17 -5.72 13.09
C ILE A 45 5.81 -5.90 12.40
N SER A 46 4.72 -5.48 13.07
CA SER A 46 3.42 -5.43 12.39
C SER A 46 3.40 -4.38 11.30
N GLY A 47 2.49 -4.54 10.33
CA GLY A 47 2.24 -3.53 9.30
C GLY A 47 1.79 -2.20 9.92
N GLU A 48 1.00 -2.25 11.00
CA GLU A 48 0.58 -1.06 11.74
C GLU A 48 1.77 -0.29 12.33
N GLU A 49 2.73 -0.99 12.94
CA GLU A 49 3.93 -0.36 13.48
C GLU A 49 4.83 0.19 12.37
N PHE A 50 4.94 -0.51 11.23
CA PHE A 50 5.63 0.04 10.06
C PHE A 50 5.01 1.38 9.62
N LEU A 51 3.68 1.42 9.47
CA LEU A 51 2.98 2.63 9.04
C LEU A 51 3.17 3.77 10.04
N ARG A 52 3.13 3.48 11.35
CA ARG A 52 3.38 4.48 12.40
C ARG A 52 4.78 5.10 12.27
N ARG A 53 5.81 4.26 12.09
CA ARG A 53 7.20 4.72 11.92
C ARG A 53 7.40 5.48 10.62
N TRP A 54 6.77 5.02 9.55
CA TRP A 54 6.76 5.69 8.26
C TRP A 54 6.18 7.10 8.36
N ASP A 55 5.02 7.23 9.00
CA ASP A 55 4.33 8.52 9.16
C ASP A 55 5.12 9.50 10.04
N ASN A 56 5.91 8.98 10.98
CA ASN A 56 6.85 9.77 11.77
C ASN A 56 8.17 10.12 11.03
N GLY A 57 8.35 9.64 9.80
CA GLY A 57 9.56 9.87 9.02
C GLY A 57 10.78 9.06 9.48
N GLU A 58 10.60 8.01 10.30
CA GLU A 58 11.71 7.23 10.89
C GLU A 58 12.55 6.48 9.83
N TYR A 59 12.04 6.35 8.61
CA TYR A 59 12.71 5.69 7.49
C TYR A 59 13.33 6.65 6.46
N GLN A 60 13.30 7.97 6.70
CA GLN A 60 13.79 8.96 5.75
C GLN A 60 15.18 9.52 6.14
N PRO A 61 16.17 9.53 5.23
CA PRO A 61 16.13 8.96 3.88
C PRO A 61 16.23 7.42 3.88
N ILE A 62 15.60 6.77 2.91
CA ILE A 62 15.76 5.32 2.71
C ILE A 62 17.12 5.08 2.04
N PRO A 63 18.07 4.38 2.69
CA PRO A 63 19.39 4.15 2.11
C PRO A 63 19.33 3.12 0.96
N ASP A 64 20.24 3.23 -0.01
CA ASP A 64 20.41 2.22 -1.08
C ASP A 64 21.24 1.03 -0.56
N THR A 65 20.66 0.30 0.39
CA THR A 65 21.26 -0.88 1.03
C THR A 65 20.24 -2.02 1.09
N PRO A 66 20.68 -3.27 1.31
CA PRO A 66 19.75 -4.40 1.43
C PRO A 66 18.62 -4.17 2.44
N ASP A 67 18.88 -3.49 3.56
CA ASP A 67 17.84 -3.17 4.55
C ASP A 67 16.95 -2.00 4.11
N GLY A 68 17.50 -1.00 3.42
CA GLY A 68 16.68 0.07 2.83
C GLY A 68 15.77 -0.44 1.71
N TRP A 69 16.19 -1.45 0.95
CA TRP A 69 15.35 -2.08 -0.07
C TRP A 69 14.12 -2.78 0.52
N LYS A 70 14.24 -3.36 1.71
CA LYS A 70 13.08 -3.94 2.43
C LYS A 70 12.05 -2.88 2.78
N VAL A 71 12.51 -1.74 3.29
CA VAL A 71 11.67 -0.58 3.58
C VAL A 71 11.01 -0.05 2.30
N GLY A 72 11.78 0.06 1.21
CA GLY A 72 11.26 0.46 -0.10
C GLY A 72 10.22 -0.52 -0.67
N GLY A 73 10.42 -1.83 -0.47
CA GLY A 73 9.46 -2.86 -0.85
C GLY A 73 8.15 -2.72 -0.08
N LEU A 74 8.20 -2.53 1.23
CA LEU A 74 7.02 -2.29 2.05
C LEU A 74 6.31 -0.99 1.69
N TYR A 75 7.07 0.06 1.37
CA TYR A 75 6.50 1.32 0.87
C TYR A 75 5.61 1.11 -0.37
N MET A 76 6.05 0.26 -1.31
CA MET A 76 5.27 -0.04 -2.52
C MET A 76 4.00 -0.86 -2.24
N LEU A 77 3.91 -1.53 -1.10
CA LEU A 77 2.74 -2.31 -0.67
C LEU A 77 1.80 -1.52 0.24
N MET A 78 2.13 -0.28 0.58
CA MET A 78 1.32 0.52 1.49
C MET A 78 -0.08 0.76 0.93
N PRO A 79 -1.12 0.72 1.78
CA PRO A 79 -2.46 1.14 1.38
C PRO A 79 -2.45 2.63 1.00
N LEU A 80 -2.59 2.94 -0.30
CA LEU A 80 -2.49 4.31 -0.82
C LEU A 80 -3.54 5.26 -0.23
N VAL A 81 -4.75 4.75 0.03
CA VAL A 81 -5.82 5.48 0.73
C VAL A 81 -5.87 4.98 2.17
N ARG A 82 -5.04 5.59 3.02
CA ARG A 82 -4.97 5.32 4.45
C ARG A 82 -5.45 6.53 5.24
N PRO A 83 -6.34 6.36 6.24
CA PRO A 83 -6.68 7.44 7.15
C PRO A 83 -5.46 7.72 8.05
N THR A 84 -4.68 8.74 7.70
CA THR A 84 -3.65 9.27 8.59
C THR A 84 -4.34 10.14 9.64
N LYS A 85 -4.18 9.83 10.92
CA LYS A 85 -4.56 10.79 11.98
C LYS A 85 -3.62 11.99 11.86
N PHE A 86 -4.16 13.14 11.48
CA PHE A 86 -3.50 14.44 11.60
C PHE A 86 -3.53 14.91 13.05
#